data_AF-A0AAP1WE88-F1
#
_entry.id   AF-A0AAP1WE88-F1
#
_cell.length_a   1.000
_cell.length_b   1.000
_cell.length_c   1.000
_cell.angle_alpha   90.00
_cell.angle_beta   90.00
_cell.angle_gamma   90.00
#
_symmetry.space_group_name_H-M   'P 1'
#
loop_
_entity.id
_entity.type
_entity.pdbx_description
1 polymer ?
#
loop_
_entity_poly.entity_id
_entity_poly.type
_entity_poly.pdbx_seq_one_letter_code
_entity_poly.pdbx_strand_id
1 'polypeptide(L)' 'YTGDIARVTLIINGGRNGIDDRRARYITASKVLAV' A
#
# COMPACT_ATOMS: atom_id res chain seq x y z
N TYR A 1 -3.62 6.27 -8.96
CA TYR A 1 -2.67 6.08 -7.85
C TYR A 1 -2.24 4.61 -7.69
N THR A 2 -2.28 3.81 -8.77
CA THR A 2 -1.85 2.41 -8.73
C THR A 2 -0.39 2.33 -8.31
N GLY A 3 -0.06 1.49 -7.33
CA GLY A 3 1.29 1.37 -6.77
C GLY A 3 1.72 2.46 -5.78
N ASP A 4 1.01 3.59 -5.71
CA ASP A 4 1.31 4.65 -4.73
C ASP A 4 0.63 4.35 -3.39
N ILE A 5 1.31 3.55 -2.58
CA ILE A 5 0.83 3.11 -1.27
C ILE A 5 0.66 4.28 -0.31
N ALA A 6 1.50 5.32 -0.40
CA ALA A 6 1.39 6.47 0.48
C ALA A 6 0.12 7.28 0.18
N ARG A 7 -0.18 7.48 -1.10
CA ARG A 7 -1.37 8.22 -1.53
C ARG A 7 -2.65 7.46 -1.22
N VAL A 8 -2.69 6.15 -1.48
CA VAL A 8 -3.84 5.30 -1.14
C VAL A 8 -4.05 5.21 0.37
N THR A 9 -2.97 5.09 1.16
CA THR A 9 -3.07 5.06 2.62
C THR A 9 -3.67 6.37 3.17
N LEU A 10 -3.24 7.52 2.64
CA LEU A 10 -3.81 8.82 3.02
C LEU A 10 -5.31 8.92 2.68
N ILE A 11 -5.73 8.41 1.52
CA ILE A 11 -7.15 8.41 1.12
C ILE A 11 -7.98 7.57 2.08
N ILE A 12 -7.49 6.39 2.46
CA ILE A 12 -8.23 5.45 3.32
C ILE A 12 -8.24 5.91 4.79
N ASN A 13 -7.11 6.40 5.28
CA ASN A 13 -6.87 6.59 6.72
C ASN A 13 -6.80 8.06 7.15
N GLY A 14 -6.88 9.01 6.23
CA GLY A 14 -6.66 10.45 6.51
C GLY A 14 -5.25 10.77 7.01
N GLY A 15 -4.33 9.79 7.00
CA GLY A 15 -3.00 9.84 7.57
C GLY A 15 -2.14 8.67 7.09
N ARG A 16 -0.91 8.55 7.60
CA ARG A 16 0.05 7.48 7.19
C ARG A 16 0.32 6.44 8.27
N ASN A 17 -0.56 6.33 9.27
CA ASN A 17 -0.43 5.33 10.32
C ASN A 17 -0.41 3.92 9.70
N GLY A 18 0.62 3.14 10.05
CA GLY A 18 0.84 1.78 9.55
C GLY A 18 1.34 1.67 8.10
N ILE A 19 1.93 2.72 7.52
CA ILE A 19 2.34 2.72 6.10
C ILE A 19 3.37 1.63 5.75
N ASP A 20 4.27 1.28 6.66
CA ASP A 20 5.30 0.27 6.37
C ASP A 20 4.74 -1.15 6.35
N ASP A 21 3.81 -1.49 7.25
CA ASP A 21 3.05 -2.75 7.19
C ASP A 21 2.24 -2.85 5.89
N ARG A 22 1.58 -1.75 5.50
CA ARG A 22 0.82 -1.68 4.23
C ARG A 22 1.72 -1.89 3.01
N ARG A 23 2.93 -1.32 3.01
CA ARG A 23 3.93 -1.55 1.95
C ARG A 23 4.36 -3.01 1.88
N ALA A 24 4.69 -3.63 3.00
CA ALA A 24 5.12 -5.03 3.04
C ALA A 24 4.03 -5.97 2.49
N ARG A 25 2.77 -5.75 2.88
CA ARG A 25 1.63 -6.52 2.37
C ARG A 25 1.37 -6.29 0.88
N TYR A 26 1.46 -5.04 0.42
CA TYR A 26 1.30 -4.73 -1.00
C TYR A 26 2.36 -5.44 -1.86
N ILE A 27 3.64 -5.40 -1.46
CA ILE A 27 4.73 -6.07 -2.18
C ILE A 27 4.50 -7.58 -2.22
N THR A 28 4.08 -8.17 -1.11
CA THR A 28 3.77 -9.60 -1.02
C THR A 28 2.63 -9.97 -1.98
N ALA A 29 1.54 -9.21 -1.97
CA ALA A 29 0.40 -9.43 -2.85
C ALA A 29 0.76 -9.25 -4.33
N SER A 30 1.55 -8.22 -4.67
CA SER A 30 1.95 -7.93 -6.06
C SER A 30 2.74 -9.08 -6.67
N LYS A 31 3.63 -9.71 -5.89
CA LYS A 31 4.38 -10.90 -6.32
C LYS A 31 3.48 -12.09 -6.67
N VAL A 32 2.39 -12.27 -5.92
CA VAL A 32 1.45 -13.38 -6.16
C VAL A 32 0.61 -13.12 -7.40
N LEU A 33 0.21 -11.86 -7.63
CA LEU A 33 -0.67 -11.49 -8.72
C LEU A 33 0.05 -11.32 -10.07
N ALA A 34 1.38 -11.42 -10.11
CA ALA A 34 2.21 -11.25 -11.30
C ALA A 34 1.81 -10.00 -12.12
N VAL A 35 1.70 -8.85 -11.43
CA VAL A 35 1.51 -7.52 -12.02
C VAL A 35 2.77 -6.70 -11.86
#